data_AF-A0A0Z8KF06-F1
#
_entry.id   AF-A0A0Z8KF06-F1
#
_cell.length_a   1.000
_cell.length_b   1.000
_cell.length_c   1.000
_cell.angle_alpha   90.00
_cell.angle_beta   90.00
_cell.angle_gamma   90.00
#
_symmetry.space_group_name_H-M   'P 1'
#
loop_
_entity.id
_entity.type
_entity.pdbx_description
1 polymer ?
#
loop_
_entity_poly.entity_id
_entity_poly.type
_entity_poly.pdbx_seq_one_letter_code
_entity_poly.pdbx_strand_id
1 'polypeptide(L)' 'MIEDNLKQACEWIDVDKLVNLDVVPVFLAEELPNWNGQAKHIMNMKEKTT' A
#
# COMPACT_ATOMS: atom_id res chain seq x y z
N MET A 1 -13.61 10.75 13.89
CA MET A 1 -12.90 11.07 12.63
C MET A 1 -13.92 10.88 11.54
N ILE A 2 -14.63 11.93 11.16
CA ILE A 2 -15.70 11.87 10.16
C ILE A 2 -15.19 12.70 8.98
N GLU A 3 -14.75 12.01 7.92
CA GLU A 3 -14.67 12.63 6.60
C GLU A 3 -16.12 12.73 6.11
N ASP A 4 -16.76 13.87 6.36
CA ASP A 4 -18.21 14.04 6.33
C ASP A 4 -18.90 13.74 4.98
N ASN A 5 -18.16 13.53 3.88
CA ASN A 5 -18.75 13.29 2.55
C ASN A 5 -18.06 12.24 1.67
N LEU A 6 -16.98 11.58 2.11
CA LEU A 6 -16.34 10.48 1.34
C LEU A 6 -16.39 9.20 2.18
N LYS A 7 -17.42 8.39 1.94
CA LYS A 7 -17.46 7.02 2.48
C LYS A 7 -16.87 6.09 1.45
N GLN A 8 -15.66 5.59 1.71
CA GLN A 8 -15.08 4.51 0.94
C GLN A 8 -15.39 3.18 1.61
N ALA A 9 -15.61 2.13 0.81
CA ALA A 9 -15.74 0.79 1.35
C ALA A 9 -14.38 0.29 1.84
N CYS A 10 -14.35 -0.31 3.03
CA CYS A 10 -13.17 -1.02 3.51
C CYS A 10 -13.26 -2.47 3.06
N GLU A 11 -12.19 -2.97 2.44
CA GLU A 11 -12.10 -4.34 1.94
C GLU A 11 -10.97 -5.10 2.65
N TRP A 12 -11.19 -6.39 2.83
CA TRP A 12 -10.15 -7.31 3.29
C TRP A 12 -9.53 -8.00 2.08
N ILE A 13 -8.21 -7.99 2.00
CA ILE A 13 -7.44 -8.62 0.93
C ILE A 13 -6.28 -9.42 1.51
N ASP A 14 -5.97 -10.57 0.90
CA ASP A 14 -4.76 -11.31 1.23
C ASP A 14 -3.53 -10.49 0.85
N VAL A 15 -2.53 -10.43 1.73
CA VAL A 15 -1.31 -9.64 1.52
C VAL A 15 -0.64 -10.01 0.20
N ASP A 16 -0.57 -11.30 -0.14
CA ASP A 16 0.05 -11.79 -1.39
C ASP A 16 -0.66 -11.29 -2.67
N LYS A 17 -1.92 -10.85 -2.58
CA LYS A 17 -2.69 -10.33 -3.72
C LYS A 17 -2.49 -8.84 -3.97
N LEU A 18 -1.78 -8.13 -3.09
CA LEU A 18 -1.50 -6.69 -3.24
C LEU A 18 -0.69 -6.36 -4.50
N VAL A 19 0.14 -7.29 -4.99
CA VAL A 19 0.93 -7.13 -6.23
C VAL A 19 0.09 -6.87 -7.48
N ASN A 20 -1.20 -7.23 -7.47
CA ASN A 20 -2.11 -7.09 -8.60
C ASN A 20 -3.06 -5.88 -8.46
N LEU A 21 -2.91 -5.07 -7.40
CA LEU A 21 -3.80 -3.97 -7.09
C LEU A 21 -3.04 -2.63 -7.16
N ASP A 22 -3.72 -1.59 -7.63
CA ASP A 22 -3.17 -0.22 -7.67
C ASP A 22 -3.23 0.43 -6.27
N VAL A 23 -2.39 -0.08 -5.36
CA VAL A 23 -2.30 0.40 -3.99
C VAL A 23 -1.40 1.61 -3.91
N VAL A 24 -1.85 2.65 -3.21
CA VAL A 24 -1.05 3.84 -2.94
C VAL A 24 -0.70 3.87 -1.44
N PRO A 25 0.59 3.93 -1.07
CA PRO A 25 1.77 4.02 -1.94
C PRO A 25 2.16 2.70 -2.64
N VAL A 26 2.69 2.80 -3.87
CA VAL A 26 3.02 1.66 -4.75
C VAL A 26 3.98 0.66 -4.11
N PHE A 27 4.93 1.11 -3.28
CA PHE A 27 5.90 0.22 -2.65
C PHE A 27 5.24 -0.86 -1.77
N LEU A 28 4.03 -0.62 -1.26
CA LEU A 28 3.32 -1.58 -0.41
C LEU A 28 3.02 -2.89 -1.12
N ALA A 29 2.77 -2.82 -2.44
CA ALA A 29 2.47 -4.00 -3.25
C ALA A 29 3.63 -5.00 -3.26
N GLU A 30 4.88 -4.52 -3.18
CA GLU A 30 6.09 -5.34 -3.19
C GLU A 30 6.63 -5.61 -1.78
N GLU A 31 6.64 -4.59 -0.92
CA GLU A 31 7.33 -4.64 0.37
C GLU A 31 6.54 -5.39 1.44
N LEU A 32 5.20 -5.28 1.42
CA LEU A 32 4.37 -5.88 2.46
C LEU A 32 4.32 -7.42 2.38
N PRO A 33 4.16 -8.05 1.20
CA PRO A 33 4.22 -9.52 1.08
C PRO A 33 5.59 -10.09 1.44
N ASN A 34 6.66 -9.36 1.15
CA ASN A 34 8.03 -9.78 1.39
C ASN A 34 8.56 -9.40 2.80
N TRP A 35 7.69 -8.88 3.67
CA TRP A 35 8.10 -8.37 4.97
C TRP A 35 8.48 -9.49 5.93
N ASN A 36 9.66 -9.37 6.54
CA ASN A 36 10.22 -10.40 7.45
C ASN A 36 9.90 -10.16 8.94
N GLY A 37 9.03 -9.19 9.25
CA GLY A 37 8.63 -8.85 10.62
C GLY A 37 9.55 -7.86 11.35
N GLN A 38 10.63 -7.39 10.74
CA GLN A 38 11.52 -6.36 11.33
C GLN A 38 11.21 -4.96 10.81
N ALA A 39 11.45 -3.93 11.61
CA ALA A 39 11.29 -2.54 11.17
C ALA A 39 12.19 -2.25 9.96
N LYS A 40 11.60 -1.79 8.86
CA LYS A 40 12.29 -1.44 7.61
C LYS A 40 12.10 0.04 7.31
N HIS A 41 13.19 0.73 6.98
CA HIS A 41 13.13 2.10 6.49
C HIS A 41 12.91 2.09 4.97
N ILE A 42 11.84 2.74 4.51
CA ILE A 42 11.46 2.82 3.09
C ILE A 42 11.37 4.29 2.70
N MET A 43 12.08 4.67 1.64
CA MET A 43 11.92 5.99 1.02
C MET A 43 10.87 5.89 -0.08
N ASN A 44 9.72 6.53 0.13
CA ASN A 44 8.64 6.58 -0.87
C ASN A 44 9.06 7.50 -2.03
N MET A 45 9.85 6.97 -2.94
CA MET A 45 10.16 7.65 -4.20
C MET A 45 9.02 7.37 -5.17
N LYS A 46 8.14 8.35 -5.36
CA LYS A 46 7.32 8.38 -6.59
C LYS A 46 8.31 8.27 -7.74
N GLU A 47 8.19 7.24 -8.58
CA GLU A 47 8.97 7.16 -9.82
C GLU A 47 8.92 8.54 -10.47
N LYS A 48 10.08 9.16 -10.67
CA LYS A 48 10.17 10.36 -11.49
C LYS A 48 9.84 9.90 -12.89
N THR A 49 8.58 10.05 -13.30
CA THR A 49 8.19 10.04 -14.71
C THR A 49 9.10 11.03 -15.42
N THR A 50 10.04 10.50 -16.21
CA THR A 50 10.89 11.26 -17.13
C THR A 50 10.11 11.50 -18.41
#